data_AF-T0JUZ1-F1
#
_entry.id   AF-T0JUZ1-F1
#
_cell.length_a   1.000
_cell.length_b   1.000
_cell.length_c   1.000
_cell.angle_alpha   90.00
_cell.angle_beta   90.00
_cell.angle_gamma   90.00
#
_symmetry.space_group_name_H-M   'P 1'
#
loop_
_entity.id
_entity.type
_entity.pdbx_description
1 polymer ?
#
loop_
_entity_poly.entity_id
_entity_poly.type
_entity_poly.pdbx_seq_one_letter_code
_entity_poly.pdbx_strand_id
1 'polypeptide(L)'
;MEMPDGSTDVVHPEVRAHINSLVSALGGTGSSEDGSYRLGDDATEVLRDLKKWIRFYDEKTNRMDVARCISEANLVEGDLLPILAGWPESATDNKFRARIALACIEMLVPITWPLEKAPSE
;
A
#
# COMPACT_ATOMS: atom_id res chain seq x y z
N MET A 1 -5.04 12.23 17.76
CA MET A 1 -5.46 13.57 17.34
C MET A 1 -6.97 13.54 17.29
N GLU A 2 -7.67 14.47 17.95
CA GLU A 2 -9.13 14.55 17.82
C GLU A 2 -9.48 14.96 16.39
N MET A 3 -10.35 14.18 15.75
CA MET A 3 -10.90 14.47 14.44
C MET A 3 -11.92 15.62 14.56
N PRO A 4 -12.25 16.34 13.47
CA PRO A 4 -13.17 17.48 13.49
C PRO A 4 -14.59 17.15 14.02
N ASP A 5 -14.96 15.87 14.04
CA ASP A 5 -16.23 15.36 14.55
C ASP A 5 -16.18 14.97 16.04
N GLY A 6 -15.05 15.22 16.72
CA GLY A 6 -14.85 14.85 18.12
C GLY A 6 -14.51 13.36 18.32
N SER A 7 -14.34 12.58 17.26
CA SER A 7 -13.87 11.20 17.36
C SER A 7 -12.35 11.14 17.53
N THR A 8 -11.88 10.19 18.34
CA THR A 8 -10.46 9.87 18.38
C THR A 8 -10.15 8.90 17.26
N ASP A 9 -9.19 9.25 16.40
CA ASP A 9 -8.69 8.34 15.38
C ASP A 9 -8.25 7.00 16.01
N VAL A 10 -8.75 5.90 15.47
CA VAL A 10 -8.48 4.56 15.98
C VAL A 10 -7.09 4.06 15.60
N VAL A 11 -6.47 4.69 14.59
CA VAL A 11 -5.10 4.39 14.17
C VAL A 11 -4.11 5.24 14.96
N HIS A 12 -2.98 4.64 15.33
CA HIS A 12 -1.90 5.39 15.96
C HIS A 12 -1.39 6.51 15.03
N PRO A 13 -1.33 7.78 15.49
CA PRO A 13 -1.10 8.93 14.62
C PRO A 13 0.25 8.89 13.89
N GLU A 14 1.30 8.38 14.55
CA GLU A 14 2.62 8.22 13.92
C GLU A 14 2.62 7.16 12.81
N VAL A 15 1.85 6.08 13.00
CA VAL A 15 1.70 5.03 11.96
C VAL A 15 1.01 5.64 10.75
N ARG A 16 -0.11 6.35 10.97
CA ARG A 16 -0.83 7.03 9.89
C ARG A 16 0.07 8.00 9.12
N ALA A 17 0.78 8.87 9.83
CA ALA A 17 1.67 9.84 9.19
C ALA A 17 2.75 9.14 8.35
N HIS A 18 3.36 8.07 8.89
CA HIS A 18 4.41 7.34 8.20
C HIS A 18 3.88 6.57 6.98
N ILE A 19 2.76 5.85 7.10
CA ILE A 19 2.17 5.11 5.99
C ILE A 19 1.72 6.06 4.88
N ASN A 20 1.07 7.19 5.20
CA ASN A 20 0.69 8.18 4.19
C ASN A 20 1.89 8.77 3.45
N SER A 21 3.02 8.98 4.16
CA SER A 21 4.27 9.41 3.54
C SER A 21 4.81 8.36 2.57
N LEU A 22 4.75 7.08 2.93
CA LEU A 22 5.18 5.99 2.05
C LEU A 22 4.28 5.88 0.81
N VAL A 23 2.97 5.88 0.98
CA VAL A 23 2.02 5.81 -0.15
C VAL A 23 2.24 6.98 -1.12
N SER A 24 2.40 8.20 -0.60
CA SER A 24 2.69 9.38 -1.44
C SER A 24 4.01 9.27 -2.20
N ALA A 25 5.00 8.56 -1.66
CA ALA A 25 6.29 8.33 -2.31
C ALA A 25 6.27 7.21 -3.36
N LEU A 26 5.20 6.39 -3.41
CA LEU A 26 5.09 5.29 -4.37
C LEU A 26 4.91 5.79 -5.80
N GLY A 27 4.21 6.91 -5.97
CA GLY A 27 3.91 7.48 -7.28
C GLY A 27 2.51 8.09 -7.36
N GLY A 28 1.97 8.15 -8.58
CA GLY A 28 0.60 8.56 -8.80
C GLY A 28 0.27 8.82 -10.27
N THR A 29 -1.01 9.03 -10.55
CA THR A 29 -1.56 9.33 -11.89
C THR A 29 -1.70 10.82 -12.18
N GLY A 30 -1.75 11.67 -11.14
CA GLY A 30 -2.12 13.09 -11.25
C GLY A 30 -1.11 14.00 -11.97
N SER A 31 0.10 13.51 -12.24
CA SER A 31 1.17 14.29 -12.89
C SER A 31 1.42 13.89 -14.34
N SER A 32 0.64 12.97 -14.90
CA SER A 32 0.76 12.56 -16.30
C SER A 32 -0.40 13.07 -17.15
N GLU A 33 -0.09 13.76 -18.25
CA GLU A 33 -1.10 14.30 -19.19
C GLU A 33 -1.93 13.19 -19.87
N ASP A 34 -1.37 11.97 -19.97
CA ASP A 34 -2.01 10.80 -20.55
C ASP A 34 -2.74 9.92 -19.51
N GLY A 35 -2.76 10.33 -18.24
CA GLY A 35 -3.34 9.54 -17.14
C GLY A 35 -2.55 8.27 -16.79
N SER A 36 -1.34 8.08 -17.34
CA SER A 36 -0.49 6.95 -16.98
C SER A 36 0.06 7.09 -15.57
N TYR A 37 0.22 5.95 -14.89
CA TYR A 37 0.80 5.92 -13.57
C TYR A 37 2.31 6.18 -13.64
N ARG A 38 2.81 7.13 -12.85
CA ARG A 38 4.24 7.41 -12.70
C ARG A 38 4.74 6.88 -11.37
N LEU A 39 5.76 6.03 -11.44
CA LEU A 39 6.47 5.52 -10.27
C LEU A 39 7.27 6.65 -9.61
N GLY A 40 7.29 6.67 -8.28
CA GLY A 40 8.28 7.43 -7.53
C GLY A 40 9.68 6.82 -7.68
N ASP A 41 10.70 7.62 -7.38
CA ASP A 41 12.11 7.25 -7.57
C ASP A 41 12.49 5.96 -6.82
N ASP A 42 11.98 5.81 -5.60
CA ASP A 42 12.26 4.68 -4.70
C ASP A 42 11.06 3.72 -4.56
N ALA A 43 10.20 3.61 -5.58
CA ALA A 43 8.95 2.86 -5.50
C ALA A 43 9.11 1.38 -5.06
N THR A 44 10.21 0.72 -5.43
CA THR A 44 10.45 -0.68 -5.03
C THR A 44 10.75 -0.80 -3.53
N GLU A 45 11.51 0.15 -3.00
CA GLU A 45 11.90 0.26 -1.60
C GLU A 45 10.68 0.65 -0.74
N VAL A 46 9.86 1.58 -1.23
CA VAL A 46 8.57 1.96 -0.62
C VAL A 46 7.65 0.75 -0.44
N LEU A 47 7.44 -0.06 -1.48
CA LEU A 47 6.61 -1.28 -1.38
C LEU A 47 7.18 -2.28 -0.37
N ARG A 48 8.51 -2.42 -0.31
CA ARG A 48 9.15 -3.30 0.69
C ARG A 48 8.95 -2.79 2.10
N ASP A 49 9.02 -1.48 2.31
CA ASP A 49 8.83 -0.90 3.64
C ASP A 49 7.37 -0.97 4.09
N LEU A 50 6.40 -0.71 3.21
CA LEU A 50 4.98 -0.97 3.49
C LEU A 50 4.75 -2.43 3.92
N LYS A 51 5.36 -3.40 3.22
CA LYS A 51 5.28 -4.82 3.59
C LYS A 51 5.86 -5.10 4.97
N LYS A 52 7.00 -4.49 5.30
CA LYS A 52 7.62 -4.61 6.62
C LYS A 52 6.72 -4.06 7.71
N TRP A 53 6.02 -2.95 7.47
CA TRP A 53 5.08 -2.39 8.42
C TRP A 53 3.92 -3.33 8.70
N ILE A 54 3.33 -3.95 7.68
CA ILE A 54 2.30 -4.99 7.90
C ILE A 54 2.88 -6.14 8.75
N ARG A 55 4.03 -6.68 8.37
CA ARG A 55 4.61 -7.88 9.00
C ARG A 55 5.13 -7.64 10.43
N PHE A 56 5.72 -6.48 10.68
CA PHE A 56 6.43 -6.22 11.94
C PHE A 56 5.68 -5.29 12.88
N TYR A 57 4.68 -4.55 12.40
CA TYR A 57 3.77 -3.78 13.24
C TYR A 57 2.43 -4.49 13.38
N ASP A 58 1.63 -4.59 12.32
CA ASP A 58 0.25 -5.12 12.39
C ASP A 58 0.25 -6.57 12.91
N GLU A 59 0.99 -7.48 12.26
CA GLU A 59 1.02 -8.90 12.66
C GLU A 59 1.64 -9.13 14.05
N LYS A 60 2.69 -8.37 14.43
CA LYS A 60 3.38 -8.57 15.71
C LYS A 60 2.65 -7.98 16.90
N THR A 61 1.87 -6.92 16.67
CA THR A 61 1.11 -6.25 17.72
C THR A 61 -0.37 -6.67 17.73
N ASN A 62 -0.77 -7.55 16.79
CA ASN A 62 -2.16 -7.93 16.56
C ASN A 62 -3.06 -6.70 16.36
N ARG A 63 -2.58 -5.76 15.55
CA ARG A 63 -3.26 -4.52 15.15
C ARG A 63 -3.53 -4.56 13.66
N MET A 64 -4.42 -3.67 13.22
CA MET A 64 -4.80 -3.53 11.81
C MET A 64 -4.63 -2.06 11.37
N ASP A 65 -3.71 -1.35 12.00
CA ASP A 65 -3.52 0.10 11.83
C ASP A 65 -2.92 0.40 10.46
N VAL A 66 -1.90 -0.37 10.06
CA VAL A 66 -1.25 -0.23 8.75
C VAL A 66 -2.21 -0.63 7.64
N ALA A 67 -2.89 -1.77 7.78
CA ALA A 67 -3.90 -2.22 6.83
C ALA A 67 -5.04 -1.21 6.66
N ARG A 68 -5.49 -0.59 7.76
CA ARG A 68 -6.49 0.49 7.75
C ARG A 68 -5.98 1.71 6.96
N CYS A 69 -4.76 2.19 7.23
CA CYS A 69 -4.19 3.32 6.47
C CYS A 69 -4.02 3.02 4.98
N ILE A 70 -3.56 1.80 4.64
CA ILE A 70 -3.43 1.35 3.25
C ILE A 70 -4.78 1.37 2.53
N SER A 71 -5.84 0.92 3.19
CA SER A 71 -7.21 0.93 2.66
C SER A 71 -7.73 2.36 2.46
N GLU A 72 -7.56 3.22 3.46
CA GLU A 72 -8.00 4.62 3.41
C GLU A 72 -7.22 5.44 2.35
N ALA A 73 -5.97 5.08 2.08
CA ALA A 73 -5.16 5.68 1.02
C ALA A 73 -5.49 5.13 -0.38
N ASN A 74 -6.41 4.16 -0.49
CA ASN A 74 -6.78 3.51 -1.74
C ASN A 74 -5.59 2.88 -2.51
N LEU A 75 -4.60 2.34 -1.79
CA LEU A 75 -3.34 1.87 -2.39
C LEU A 75 -3.56 0.81 -3.50
N VAL A 76 -4.53 -0.10 -3.31
CA VAL A 76 -4.76 -1.21 -4.24
C VAL A 76 -5.26 -0.69 -5.59
N GLU A 77 -6.37 0.04 -5.59
CA GLU A 77 -6.99 0.53 -6.82
C GLU A 77 -6.27 1.75 -7.38
N GLY A 78 -5.77 2.62 -6.50
CA GLY A 78 -5.10 3.87 -6.86
C GLY A 78 -3.69 3.68 -7.39
N ASP A 79 -2.95 2.67 -6.91
CA ASP A 79 -1.53 2.52 -7.22
C ASP A 79 -1.16 1.13 -7.73
N LEU A 80 -1.40 0.06 -6.95
CA LEU A 80 -0.89 -1.28 -7.30
C LEU A 80 -1.45 -1.79 -8.63
N LEU A 81 -2.75 -1.64 -8.86
CA LEU A 81 -3.38 -2.08 -10.10
C LEU A 81 -2.90 -1.26 -11.31
N PRO A 82 -2.85 0.09 -11.27
CA PRO A 82 -2.24 0.88 -12.34
C PRO A 82 -0.76 0.54 -12.62
N ILE A 83 0.05 0.30 -11.58
CA ILE A 83 1.45 -0.11 -11.74
C ILE A 83 1.54 -1.43 -12.51
N LEU A 84 0.72 -2.42 -12.13
CA LEU A 84 0.67 -3.73 -12.79
C LEU A 84 0.15 -3.61 -14.24
N ALA A 85 -0.90 -2.81 -14.46
CA ALA A 85 -1.48 -2.57 -15.78
C ALA A 85 -0.51 -1.85 -16.73
N GLY A 86 0.42 -1.07 -16.18
CA GLY A 86 1.48 -0.41 -16.95
C GLY A 86 2.52 -1.36 -17.54
N TRP A 87 2.51 -2.66 -17.20
CA TRP A 87 3.45 -3.65 -17.72
C TRP A 87 2.89 -4.40 -18.93
N PRO A 88 3.39 -4.12 -20.16
CA PRO A 88 2.92 -4.82 -21.34
C PRO A 88 3.44 -6.27 -21.39
N GLU A 89 2.63 -7.18 -21.92
CA GLU A 89 2.96 -8.61 -22.10
C GLU A 89 4.24 -8.83 -22.92
N SER A 90 4.61 -7.88 -23.77
CA SER A 90 5.83 -7.96 -24.61
C SER A 90 7.13 -7.64 -23.87
N ALA A 91 7.08 -7.12 -22.64
CA ALA A 91 8.26 -6.64 -21.89
C ALA A 91 8.69 -7.60 -20.77
N THR A 92 8.68 -8.90 -21.03
CA THR A 92 9.00 -9.95 -20.04
C THR A 92 10.47 -9.98 -19.61
N ASP A 93 11.38 -9.42 -20.41
CA ASP A 93 12.81 -9.34 -20.16
C ASP A 93 13.21 -8.15 -19.24
N ASN A 94 12.28 -7.24 -18.99
CA ASN A 94 12.53 -6.08 -18.14
C ASN A 94 12.56 -6.45 -16.65
N LYS A 95 13.77 -6.72 -16.15
CA LYS A 95 14.02 -7.08 -14.74
C LYS A 95 13.56 -6.03 -13.72
N PHE A 96 13.49 -4.76 -14.09
CA PHE A 96 13.00 -3.72 -13.19
C PHE A 96 11.48 -3.83 -13.04
N ARG A 97 10.74 -3.93 -14.16
CA ARG A 97 9.29 -4.13 -14.17
C ARG A 97 8.89 -5.44 -13.48
N ALA A 98 9.63 -6.53 -13.69
CA ALA A 98 9.39 -7.78 -12.99
C ALA A 98 9.55 -7.65 -11.46
N ARG A 99 10.55 -6.89 -10.99
CA ARG A 99 10.78 -6.66 -9.56
C ARG A 99 9.67 -5.83 -8.91
N ILE A 100 9.21 -4.76 -9.57
CA ILE A 100 8.15 -3.94 -9.01
C ILE A 100 6.80 -4.64 -9.04
N ALA A 101 6.51 -5.41 -10.11
CA ALA A 101 5.30 -6.22 -10.19
C ALA A 101 5.26 -7.28 -9.08
N LEU A 102 6.40 -7.96 -8.83
CA LEU A 102 6.52 -8.88 -7.70
C LEU A 102 6.27 -8.17 -6.36
N ALA A 103 6.84 -6.99 -6.15
CA ALA A 103 6.62 -6.22 -4.91
C ALA A 103 5.13 -5.81 -4.74
N CYS A 104 4.42 -5.48 -5.82
CA CYS A 104 2.98 -5.22 -5.78
C CYS A 104 2.20 -6.48 -5.37
N ILE A 105 2.53 -7.64 -5.94
CA ILE A 105 1.88 -8.91 -5.61
C ILE A 105 2.18 -9.32 -4.16
N GLU A 106 3.42 -9.16 -3.70
CA GLU A 106 3.80 -9.41 -2.31
C GLU A 106 3.06 -8.50 -1.32
N MET A 107 2.67 -7.28 -1.74
CA MET A 107 1.79 -6.40 -0.97
C MET A 107 0.34 -6.84 -0.99
N LEU A 108 -0.17 -7.32 -2.14
CA LEU A 108 -1.54 -7.81 -2.26
C LEU A 108 -1.81 -9.02 -1.36
N VAL A 109 -0.83 -9.92 -1.20
CA VAL A 109 -0.99 -11.13 -0.38
C VAL A 109 -1.48 -10.85 1.05
N PRO A 110 -0.79 -10.05 1.89
CA PRO A 110 -1.22 -9.83 3.26
C PRO A 110 -2.47 -8.96 3.37
N ILE A 111 -2.67 -7.97 2.49
CA ILE A 111 -3.85 -7.08 2.56
C ILE A 111 -5.14 -7.75 2.05
N THR A 112 -5.02 -8.86 1.33
CA THR A 112 -6.15 -9.68 0.89
C THR A 112 -6.27 -10.99 1.69
N TRP A 113 -5.43 -11.17 2.72
CA TRP A 113 -5.49 -12.37 3.55
C TRP A 113 -6.82 -12.44 4.30
N PRO A 114 -7.50 -13.61 4.29
CA PRO A 114 -8.79 -13.74 4.96
C PRO A 114 -8.65 -13.48 6.47
N LEU A 115 -9.48 -12.59 6.99
CA LEU A 115 -9.58 -12.35 8.42
C LEU A 115 -10.45 -13.42 9.06
N GLU A 116 -9.94 -14.06 10.11
CA GLU A 116 -10.73 -14.94 10.94
C GLU A 116 -11.83 -14.12 11.64
N LYS A 117 -13.09 -14.49 11.40
CA LYS A 117 -14.18 -13.95 12.21
C LYS A 117 -14.03 -14.52 13.61
N ALA A 118 -14.05 -13.65 14.61
CA ALA A 118 -14.21 -14.11 15.99
C ALA A 118 -15.41 -15.09 16.04
N PRO A 119 -15.31 -16.21 16.78
CA PRO A 119 -16.46 -17.08 16.97
C PRO A 119 -17.61 -16.21 17.47
N SER A 120 -18.76 -16.30 16.79
CA SER A 120 -19.99 -15.69 17.27
C SER A 120 -20.30 -16.32 18.63
N GLU A 121 -20.20 -15.53 19.70
CA GLU A 121 -20.74 -15.89 21.02
C GLU A 121 -22.25 -16.13 20.95
#